data_AF-A0A9W7LVU2-F1
#
_entry.id   AF-A0A9W7LVU2-F1
#
_cell.length_a   1.000
_cell.length_b   1.000
_cell.length_c   1.000
_cell.angle_alpha   90.00
_cell.angle_beta   90.00
_cell.angle_gamma   90.00
#
_symmetry.space_group_name_H-M   'P 1'
#
loop_
_entity.id
_entity.type
_entity.pdbx_description
1 polymer ?
#
loop_
_entity_poly.entity_id
_entity_poly.type
_entity_poly.pdbx_seq_one_letter_code
_entity_poly.pdbx_strand_id
1 'polypeptide(L)'
;MAQGDNSNISQDMAKVEEQQRLKYLEFVQVAAVHAALSFTKLYLYAKERSGPLKPGVETVKGTVKSVVRPVYDKYHDVPVELLKFVDTKLDESVTRLEKGYKVASVVVPTVAYCSDKYN
;
A
#
# COMPACT_ATOMS: atom_id res chain seq x y z
N MET A 1 -44.04 11.42 4.98
CA MET A 1 -43.22 10.40 5.65
C MET A 1 -42.06 10.08 4.73
N ALA A 2 -40.82 10.44 5.08
CA ALA A 2 -39.62 10.06 4.33
C ALA A 2 -38.40 10.13 5.26
N GLN A 3 -38.21 9.08 6.07
CA GLN A 3 -37.05 8.93 6.95
C GLN A 3 -36.80 7.42 7.06
N GLY A 4 -36.01 6.84 6.14
CA GLY A 4 -35.85 5.38 6.06
C GLY A 4 -34.58 4.84 5.40
N ASP A 5 -33.79 5.64 4.67
CA ASP A 5 -32.70 5.09 3.83
C ASP A 5 -31.26 5.48 4.25
N ASN A 6 -31.08 6.34 5.26
CA ASN A 6 -29.74 6.84 5.59
C ASN A 6 -28.86 5.85 6.37
N SER A 7 -29.43 4.84 7.03
CA SER A 7 -28.64 3.89 7.84
C SER A 7 -27.88 2.85 7.00
N ASN A 8 -28.42 2.45 5.84
CA ASN A 8 -27.76 1.47 4.97
C ASN A 8 -26.55 2.07 4.24
N ILE A 9 -26.62 3.33 3.80
CA ILE A 9 -25.53 4.00 3.08
C ILE A 9 -24.31 4.18 4.00
N SER A 10 -24.51 4.56 5.26
CA SER A 10 -23.41 4.70 6.22
C SER A 10 -22.74 3.38 6.59
N GLN A 11 -23.48 2.27 6.64
CA GLN A 11 -22.90 0.95 6.89
C GLN A 11 -22.17 0.39 5.66
N ASP A 12 -22.66 0.65 4.45
CA ASP A 12 -22.00 0.22 3.21
C ASP A 12 -20.72 1.03 2.95
N MET A 13 -20.72 2.34 3.23
CA MET A 13 -19.52 3.18 3.14
C MET A 13 -18.43 2.76 4.13
N ALA A 14 -18.79 2.41 5.38
CA ALA A 14 -17.82 1.93 6.37
C ALA A 14 -17.19 0.58 5.98
N LYS A 15 -17.98 -0.32 5.37
CA LYS A 15 -17.50 -1.63 4.89
C LYS A 15 -16.60 -1.49 3.66
N VAL A 16 -16.93 -0.57 2.76
CA VAL A 16 -16.10 -0.23 1.59
C VAL A 16 -14.81 0.44 2.03
N GLU A 17 -14.83 1.31 3.04
CA GLU A 17 -13.61 1.91 3.61
C GLU A 17 -12.70 0.86 4.27
N GLU A 18 -13.24 -0.09 5.03
CA GLU A 18 -12.46 -1.20 5.60
C GLU A 18 -11.84 -2.09 4.52
N GLN A 19 -12.56 -2.34 3.42
CA GLN A 19 -12.02 -3.06 2.25
C GLN A 19 -11.02 -2.22 1.44
N GLN A 20 -11.05 -0.89 1.56
CA GLN A 20 -10.14 0.03 0.89
C GLN A 20 -8.85 0.31 1.68
N ARG A 21 -8.78 -0.11 2.95
CA ARG A 21 -7.55 -0.03 3.75
C ARG A 21 -6.60 -1.15 3.35
N LEU A 22 -5.34 -0.79 3.12
CA LEU A 22 -4.27 -1.75 2.83
C LEU A 22 -4.08 -2.66 4.04
N LYS A 23 -4.31 -3.96 3.91
CA LYS A 23 -4.26 -4.94 4.99
C LYS A 23 -2.84 -5.39 5.31
N TYR A 24 -1.97 -5.46 4.31
CA TYR A 24 -0.57 -5.87 4.44
C TYR A 24 0.40 -4.73 4.15
N LEU A 25 0.04 -3.81 3.26
CA LEU A 25 0.93 -2.74 2.78
C LEU A 25 0.78 -1.40 3.53
N GLU A 26 0.05 -1.34 4.65
CA GLU A 26 -0.12 -0.11 5.44
C GLU A 26 1.24 0.47 5.89
N PHE A 27 2.18 -0.39 6.31
CA PHE A 27 3.54 0.04 6.69
C PHE A 27 4.30 0.70 5.54
N VAL A 28 3.99 0.34 4.28
CA VAL A 28 4.64 0.91 3.10
C VAL A 28 4.24 2.36 2.93
N GLN A 29 2.96 2.70 3.17
CA GLN A 29 2.51 4.09 3.13
C GLN A 29 3.23 4.92 4.21
N VAL A 30 3.30 4.41 5.44
CA VAL A 30 3.99 5.10 6.54
C VAL A 30 5.48 5.26 6.24
N ALA A 31 6.14 4.22 5.73
CA ALA A 31 7.54 4.26 5.32
C ALA A 31 7.77 5.25 4.17
N ALA A 32 6.88 5.30 3.19
CA ALA A 32 6.96 6.24 2.06
C ALA A 32 6.84 7.70 2.53
N VAL A 33 5.89 8.01 3.42
CA VAL A 33 5.77 9.35 4.02
C VAL A 33 7.01 9.69 4.83
N HIS A 34 7.51 8.75 5.63
CA HIS A 34 8.72 8.96 6.43
C HIS A 34 9.96 9.20 5.56
N ALA A 35 10.12 8.45 4.47
CA ALA A 35 11.18 8.63 3.49
C ALA A 35 11.05 10.00 2.80
N ALA A 36 9.85 10.37 2.35
CA ALA A 36 9.60 11.67 1.72
C ALA A 36 9.95 12.83 2.66
N LEU A 37 9.56 12.75 3.93
CA LEU A 37 9.92 13.74 4.95
C LEU A 37 11.44 13.80 5.17
N SER A 38 12.09 12.64 5.24
CA SER A 38 13.54 12.54 5.44
C SER A 38 14.32 13.15 4.27
N PHE A 39 13.96 12.80 3.03
CA PHE A 39 14.56 13.37 1.83
C PHE A 39 14.27 14.86 1.69
N THR A 40 13.06 15.32 2.06
CA THR A 40 12.72 16.74 2.04
C THR A 40 13.60 17.53 3.01
N LYS A 41 13.78 17.03 4.24
CA LYS A 41 14.68 17.63 5.24
C LYS A 41 16.11 17.66 4.75
N LEU A 42 16.61 16.56 4.19
CA LEU A 42 17.95 16.46 3.64
C LEU A 42 18.17 17.42 2.46
N TYR A 43 17.22 17.46 1.52
CA TYR A 43 17.24 18.37 0.38
C TYR A 43 17.24 19.83 0.84
N LEU A 44 16.38 20.19 1.80
CA LEU A 44 16.32 21.54 2.34
C LEU A 44 17.64 21.93 3.02
N TYR A 45 18.20 21.02 3.83
CA TYR A 45 19.49 21.22 4.48
C TYR A 45 20.62 21.43 3.47
N ALA A 46 20.74 20.55 2.46
CA ALA A 46 21.74 20.67 1.40
C ALA A 46 21.56 21.96 0.59
N LYS A 47 20.32 22.33 0.29
CA LYS A 47 19.97 23.56 -0.41
C LYS A 47 20.33 24.81 0.39
N GLU A 48 20.09 24.84 1.70
CA GLU A 48 20.48 25.97 2.56
C GLU A 48 21.99 26.10 2.68
N ARG A 49 22.72 24.98 2.65
CA ARG A 49 24.18 24.94 2.73
C ARG A 49 24.90 25.04 1.37
N SER A 50 24.16 25.16 0.26
CA SER A 50 24.71 25.12 -1.10
C SER A 50 25.47 26.39 -1.53
N GLY A 51 25.47 27.46 -0.73
CA GLY A 51 26.28 28.65 -0.96
C GLY A 51 26.05 29.28 -2.35
N PRO A 52 27.11 29.59 -3.13
CA PRO A 52 26.98 30.18 -4.48
C PRO A 52 26.16 29.34 -5.48
N LEU A 53 25.93 28.05 -5.21
CA LEU A 53 25.18 27.15 -6.09
C LEU A 53 23.66 27.19 -5.84
N LYS A 54 23.21 27.83 -4.75
CA LYS A 54 21.80 27.96 -4.39
C LYS A 54 20.89 28.50 -5.52
N PRO A 55 21.29 29.54 -6.28
CA PRO A 55 20.48 30.05 -7.39
C PRO A 55 20.29 29.02 -8.51
N GLY A 56 21.34 28.25 -8.83
CA GLY A 56 21.27 27.21 -9.86
C GLY A 56 20.32 26.07 -9.48
N VAL A 57 20.36 25.64 -8.22
CA VAL A 57 19.45 24.61 -7.69
C VAL A 57 17.99 25.08 -7.72
N GLU A 58 17.71 26.35 -7.47
CA GLU A 58 16.35 26.91 -7.55
C GLU A 58 15.84 27.00 -8.98
N THR A 59 16.67 27.42 -9.93
CA THR A 59 16.31 27.47 -11.35
C THR A 59 15.95 26.07 -11.87
N VAL A 60 16.79 25.07 -11.58
CA VAL A 60 16.53 23.69 -11.99
C VAL A 60 15.29 23.14 -11.30
N LYS A 61 15.10 23.40 -10.00
CA LYS A 61 13.88 23.02 -9.28
C LYS A 61 12.63 23.62 -9.93
N GLY A 62 12.67 24.89 -10.32
CA GLY A 62 11.56 25.58 -10.99
C GLY A 62 11.19 24.93 -12.32
N THR A 63 12.18 24.65 -13.16
CA THR A 63 11.98 24.00 -14.46
C THR A 63 11.45 22.58 -14.31
N VAL A 64 12.09 21.77 -13.47
CA VAL A 64 11.65 20.37 -13.24
C VAL A 64 10.24 20.35 -12.66
N LYS A 65 9.91 21.23 -11.71
CA LYS A 65 8.55 21.34 -11.18
C LYS A 65 7.54 21.70 -12.27
N SER A 66 7.88 22.57 -13.20
CA SER A 66 6.97 22.94 -14.30
C SER A 66 6.71 21.79 -15.25
N VAL A 67 7.71 20.95 -15.53
CA VAL A 67 7.60 19.82 -16.46
C VAL A 67 6.93 18.61 -15.81
N VAL A 68 7.22 18.36 -14.53
CA VAL A 68 6.71 17.18 -13.80
C VAL A 68 5.31 17.44 -13.22
N ARG A 69 4.93 18.69 -12.92
CA ARG A 69 3.61 19.01 -12.35
C ARG A 69 2.45 18.44 -13.18
N PRO A 70 2.36 18.64 -14.51
CA PRO A 70 1.27 18.07 -15.31
C PRO A 70 1.21 16.54 -15.25
N VAL A 71 2.37 15.90 -15.12
CA VAL A 71 2.48 14.44 -14.99
C VAL A 71 1.98 14.00 -13.62
N TYR A 72 2.41 14.66 -12.55
CA TYR A 72 1.95 14.37 -11.20
C TYR A 72 0.43 14.57 -11.08
N ASP A 73 -0.09 15.70 -11.54
CA ASP A 73 -1.53 15.99 -11.46
C ASP A 73 -2.36 14.92 -12.19
N LYS A 74 -1.84 14.33 -13.26
CA LYS A 74 -2.52 13.26 -14.01
C LYS A 74 -2.40 11.88 -13.38
N TYR A 75 -1.31 11.59 -12.66
CA TYR A 75 -0.98 10.22 -12.23
C TYR A 75 -0.82 10.06 -10.71
N HIS A 76 -1.07 11.08 -9.90
CA HIS A 76 -0.85 11.04 -8.45
C HIS A 76 -1.69 9.97 -7.72
N ASP A 77 -2.84 9.59 -8.27
CA ASP A 77 -3.69 8.55 -7.70
C ASP A 77 -3.24 7.12 -8.07
N VAL A 78 -2.54 6.96 -9.19
CA VAL A 78 -2.14 5.64 -9.74
C VAL A 78 -1.27 4.84 -8.76
N PRO A 79 -0.25 5.41 -8.08
CA PRO A 79 0.53 4.66 -7.08
C PRO A 79 -0.31 4.10 -5.95
N VAL A 80 -1.34 4.83 -5.51
CA VAL A 80 -2.23 4.41 -4.42
C VAL A 80 -3.13 3.28 -4.89
N GLU A 81 -3.67 3.36 -6.10
CA GLU A 81 -4.45 2.28 -6.71
C GLU A 81 -3.62 1.01 -6.95
N LEU A 82 -2.37 1.16 -7.39
CA LEU A 82 -1.45 0.04 -7.58
C LEU A 82 -1.13 -0.64 -6.24
N LEU A 83 -0.89 0.14 -5.18
CA LEU A 83 -0.69 -0.38 -3.82
C LEU A 83 -1.90 -1.21 -3.39
N LYS A 84 -3.13 -0.73 -3.62
CA LYS A 84 -4.35 -1.48 -3.33
C LYS A 84 -4.44 -2.78 -4.13
N PHE A 85 -4.12 -2.73 -5.43
CA PHE A 85 -4.13 -3.92 -6.28
C PHE A 85 -3.16 -5.00 -5.78
N VAL A 86 -1.93 -4.61 -5.43
CA VAL A 86 -0.94 -5.54 -4.90
C VAL A 86 -1.38 -6.08 -3.53
N ASP A 87 -1.94 -5.24 -2.66
CA ASP A 87 -2.44 -5.66 -1.35
C ASP A 87 -3.55 -6.73 -1.46
N THR A 88 -4.51 -6.53 -2.37
CA THR A 88 -5.56 -7.53 -2.67
C THR A 88 -4.96 -8.83 -3.21
N LYS A 89 -3.95 -8.74 -4.10
CA LYS A 89 -3.26 -9.94 -4.62
C LYS A 89 -2.46 -10.68 -3.56
N LEU A 90 -1.91 -9.95 -2.58
CA LEU A 90 -1.26 -10.55 -1.42
C LEU A 90 -2.27 -11.26 -0.53
N ASP A 91 -3.45 -10.67 -0.29
CA ASP A 91 -4.51 -11.33 0.49
C ASP A 91 -4.98 -12.64 -0.15
N GLU A 92 -5.22 -12.64 -1.47
CA GLU A 92 -5.55 -13.86 -2.23
C GLU A 92 -4.45 -14.92 -2.10
N SER A 93 -3.19 -14.51 -2.18
CA SER A 93 -2.03 -15.40 -2.10
C SER A 93 -1.86 -16.00 -0.70
N VAL A 94 -1.97 -15.18 0.34
CA VAL A 94 -1.89 -15.61 1.74
C VAL A 94 -3.03 -16.58 2.06
N THR A 95 -4.26 -16.27 1.65
CA THR A 95 -5.43 -17.15 1.85
C THR A 95 -5.26 -18.51 1.15
N ARG A 96 -4.66 -18.53 -0.05
CA ARG A 96 -4.35 -19.79 -0.76
C ARG A 96 -3.28 -20.61 -0.04
N LEU A 97 -2.25 -19.95 0.48
CA LEU A 97 -1.20 -20.62 1.26
C LEU A 97 -1.75 -21.17 2.58
N GLU A 98 -2.59 -20.43 3.29
CA GLU A 98 -3.22 -20.88 4.52
C GLU A 98 -4.08 -22.13 4.28
N LYS A 99 -4.87 -22.15 3.20
CA LYS A 99 -5.63 -23.35 2.78
C LYS A 99 -4.72 -24.51 2.45
N GLY A 100 -3.62 -24.27 1.71
CA GLY A 100 -2.62 -25.29 1.40
C GLY A 100 -1.96 -25.86 2.65
N TYR A 101 -1.61 -25.01 3.62
CA TYR A 101 -1.04 -25.40 4.90
C TYR A 101 -2.03 -26.19 5.76
N LYS A 102 -3.31 -25.82 5.77
CA LYS A 102 -4.37 -26.58 6.45
C LYS A 102 -4.59 -27.96 5.82
N VAL A 103 -4.54 -28.07 4.50
CA VAL A 103 -4.61 -29.37 3.82
C VAL A 103 -3.36 -30.20 4.11
N ALA A 104 -2.17 -29.63 4.03
CA ALA A 104 -0.93 -30.34 4.36
C ALA A 104 -0.91 -30.81 5.82
N SER A 105 -1.28 -29.96 6.78
CA SER A 105 -1.29 -30.32 8.21
C SER A 105 -2.37 -31.35 8.59
N VAL A 106 -3.43 -31.53 7.79
CA VAL A 106 -4.41 -32.60 7.98
C VAL A 106 -4.01 -33.87 7.24
N VAL A 107 -3.57 -33.75 5.99
CA VAL A 107 -3.24 -34.91 5.15
C VAL A 107 -1.95 -35.59 5.62
N VAL A 108 -0.91 -34.84 5.99
CA VAL A 108 0.39 -35.39 6.44
C VAL A 108 0.24 -36.34 7.64
N PRO A 109 -0.45 -36.01 8.73
CA PRO A 109 -0.68 -36.96 9.82
C PRO A 109 -1.67 -38.08 9.44
N THR A 110 -2.64 -37.83 8.57
CA THR A 110 -3.62 -38.86 8.18
C THR A 110 -2.97 -39.97 7.32
N VAL A 111 -2.07 -39.62 6.41
CA VAL A 111 -1.32 -40.63 5.62
C VAL A 111 -0.28 -41.36 6.48
N ALA A 112 0.28 -40.70 7.50
CA ALA A 112 1.16 -41.37 8.47
C ALA A 112 0.39 -42.40 9.32
N TYR A 113 -0.82 -42.05 9.78
CA TYR A 113 -1.67 -42.95 10.57
C TYR A 113 -2.19 -44.16 9.77
N CYS A 114 -2.46 -43.99 8.47
CA CYS A 114 -2.89 -45.10 7.61
C CYS A 114 -1.75 -46.09 7.29
N SER A 115 -0.48 -45.68 7.35
CA SER A 115 0.64 -46.60 7.13
C SER A 115 0.95 -47.48 8.35
N ASP A 116 0.75 -46.99 9.58
CA ASP A 116 1.02 -47.77 10.80
C ASP A 116 -0.02 -48.86 11.11
N LYS A 117 -1.21 -48.81 10.48
CA LYS A 117 -2.31 -49.75 10.77
C LYS A 117 -2.42 -50.95 9.81
N TYR A 118 -1.59 -50.98 8.76
CA TYR A 118 -1.58 -52.02 7.73
C TYR A 118 -0.23 -52.76 7.62
N ASN A 119 0.63 -52.62 8.64
CA ASN A 119 1.79 -53.47 8.91
C ASN A 119 1.63 -54.11 10.30
#